data_AF-A0A6I6K2U0-F1
#
_entry.id   AF-A0A6I6K2U0-F1
#
_cell.length_a   1.000
_cell.length_b   1.000
_cell.length_c   1.000
_cell.angle_alpha   90.00
_cell.angle_beta   90.00
_cell.angle_gamma   90.00
#
_symmetry.space_group_name_H-M   'P 1'
#
loop_
_entity.id
_entity.type
_entity.pdbx_description
1 polymer ?
#
loop_
_entity_poly.entity_id
_entity_poly.type
_entity_poly.pdbx_seq_one_letter_code
_entity_poly.pdbx_strand_id
1 'polypeptide(L)'
;MPTKSPENEKRDQMLLLRVSREEKARIKSLTRSGGYPCMSDFIRNRIFKRLDKKMISLDENTSYQLKGLDYELNKIGVNLNQLSKRMNSFAGYNIGDNDRQLLRHAFEMMTQCLAFLQKHLR
;
A
#
# COMPACT_ATOMS: atom_id res chain seq x y z
N MET A 1 -8.16 17.26 -3.83
CA MET A 1 -8.66 18.58 -3.44
C MET A 1 -10.15 18.45 -3.14
N PRO A 2 -10.68 18.95 -2.01
CA PRO A 2 -12.12 18.90 -1.79
C PRO A 2 -12.79 19.85 -2.77
N THR A 3 -13.79 19.33 -3.48
CA THR A 3 -14.62 20.05 -4.44
C THR A 3 -15.31 21.21 -3.72
N LYS A 4 -14.97 22.44 -4.11
CA LYS A 4 -15.72 23.65 -3.74
C LYS A 4 -17.16 23.44 -4.23
N SER A 5 -18.10 23.28 -3.30
CA SER A 5 -19.51 23.55 -3.59
C SER A 5 -19.65 25.04 -3.91
N PRO A 6 -20.61 25.47 -4.75
CA PRO A 6 -20.85 26.88 -5.06
C PRO A 6 -21.04 27.67 -3.75
N GLU A 7 -20.34 28.80 -3.66
CA GLU A 7 -19.99 29.54 -2.44
C GLU A 7 -21.16 30.18 -1.66
N ASN A 8 -22.43 29.79 -1.84
CA ASN A 8 -23.54 30.54 -1.21
C ASN A 8 -24.85 29.82 -0.88
N GLU A 9 -24.90 28.49 -0.82
CA GLU A 9 -26.06 27.80 -0.22
C GLU A 9 -25.80 27.50 1.26
N LYS A 10 -26.52 28.21 2.14
CA LYS A 10 -26.58 27.86 3.56
C LYS A 10 -27.25 26.48 3.68
N ARG A 11 -26.63 25.60 4.47
CA ARG A 11 -27.14 24.24 4.68
C ARG A 11 -28.19 24.28 5.77
N ASP A 12 -29.46 24.26 5.38
CA ASP A 12 -30.59 24.46 6.29
C ASP A 12 -31.11 23.18 6.96
N GLN A 13 -30.69 22.01 6.49
CA GLN A 13 -31.11 20.72 7.04
C GLN A 13 -30.13 20.19 8.10
N MET A 14 -30.63 19.82 9.27
CA MET A 14 -29.85 19.30 10.39
C MET A 14 -30.02 17.78 10.54
N LEU A 15 -28.92 17.05 10.68
CA LEU A 15 -28.90 15.63 11.01
C LEU A 15 -28.66 15.45 12.52
N LEU A 16 -29.65 14.94 13.26
CA LEU A 16 -29.47 14.52 14.65
C LEU A 16 -29.03 13.05 14.72
N LEU A 17 -27.86 12.80 15.28
CA LEU A 17 -27.34 11.45 15.55
C LEU A 17 -27.29 11.21 17.06
N ARG A 18 -27.96 10.14 17.53
CA ARG A 18 -27.79 9.67 18.92
C ARG A 18 -26.56 8.79 18.99
N VAL A 19 -25.63 9.12 19.89
CA VAL A 19 -24.38 8.40 20.11
C VAL A 19 -24.16 8.15 21.59
N SER A 20 -23.51 7.05 21.93
CA SER A 20 -23.02 6.80 23.27
C SER A 20 -21.91 7.79 23.67
N ARG A 21 -21.62 7.88 24.97
CA ARG A 21 -20.57 8.77 25.49
C ARG A 21 -19.19 8.43 24.90
N GLU A 22 -18.91 7.14 24.74
CA GLU A 22 -17.64 6.64 24.20
C GLU A 22 -17.50 6.95 22.71
N GLU A 23 -18.55 6.74 21.92
CA GLU A 23 -18.56 7.08 20.50
C GLU A 23 -18.36 8.57 20.28
N LYS A 24 -18.99 9.42 21.11
CA LYS A 24 -18.79 10.87 21.06
C LYS A 24 -17.34 11.26 21.36
N ALA A 25 -16.72 10.63 22.35
CA ALA A 25 -15.31 10.86 22.68
C ALA A 25 -14.38 10.43 21.54
N ARG A 26 -14.63 9.27 20.93
CA ARG A 26 -13.89 8.78 19.75
C ARG A 26 -14.03 9.69 18.54
N ILE A 27 -15.22 10.20 18.26
CA ILE A 27 -15.41 11.13 17.13
C ILE A 27 -14.64 12.43 17.40
N LYS A 28 -14.63 12.92 18.65
CA LYS A 28 -13.88 14.12 19.03
C LYS A 28 -12.37 13.94 18.89
N SER A 29 -11.83 12.79 19.29
CA SER A 29 -10.40 12.50 19.12
C SER A 29 -10.03 12.40 17.63
N LEU A 30 -10.87 11.71 16.84
CA LEU A 30 -10.66 11.56 15.39
C LEU A 30 -10.78 12.89 14.62
N THR A 31 -11.63 13.81 15.08
CA THR A 31 -11.73 15.16 14.51
C THR A 31 -10.43 15.93 14.71
N ARG A 32 -9.86 15.85 15.92
CA ARG A 32 -8.58 16.51 16.26
C ARG A 32 -7.40 15.89 15.51
N SER A 33 -7.31 14.55 15.47
CA SER A 33 -6.22 13.86 14.78
C SER A 33 -6.29 14.02 13.26
N GLY A 34 -7.49 14.18 12.70
CA GLY A 34 -7.72 14.35 11.27
C GLY A 34 -7.52 15.76 10.73
N GLY A 35 -7.20 16.75 11.58
CA GLY A 35 -6.99 18.13 11.16
C GLY A 35 -8.25 18.85 10.67
N TYR A 36 -9.45 18.40 11.09
CA TYR A 36 -10.70 19.03 10.69
C TYR A 36 -11.06 20.19 11.63
N PRO A 37 -11.47 21.36 11.10
CA PRO A 37 -11.79 22.52 11.94
C PRO A 37 -13.06 22.31 12.78
N CYS A 38 -14.03 21.52 12.29
CA CYS A 38 -15.19 21.14 13.08
C CYS A 38 -15.59 19.67 12.91
N MET A 39 -16.33 19.16 13.91
CA MET A 39 -16.85 17.79 13.90
C MET A 39 -17.84 17.55 12.74
N SER A 40 -18.55 18.59 12.32
CA SER A 40 -19.45 18.52 11.16
C SER A 40 -18.68 18.28 9.86
N ASP A 41 -17.51 18.91 9.70
CA ASP A 41 -16.64 18.69 8.53
C ASP A 41 -16.04 17.28 8.54
N PHE A 42 -15.65 16.77 9.71
CA PHE A 42 -15.18 15.40 9.87
C PHE A 42 -16.25 14.37 9.46
N ILE A 43 -17.47 14.52 9.97
CA ILE A 43 -18.58 13.61 9.66
C ILE A 43 -18.93 13.71 8.17
N ARG A 44 -19.01 14.92 7.60
CA ARG A 44 -19.30 15.10 6.18
C ARG A 44 -18.21 14.47 5.30
N ASN A 45 -16.94 14.64 5.64
CA ASN A 45 -15.85 14.01 4.90
C ASN A 45 -15.79 12.49 5.07
N ARG A 46 -16.50 11.92 6.04
CA ARG A 46 -16.57 10.48 6.23
C ARG A 46 -17.79 9.85 5.54
N ILE A 47 -18.90 10.59 5.44
CA ILE A 47 -20.16 10.14 4.82
C ILE A 47 -20.19 10.48 3.33
N PHE A 48 -19.90 11.73 2.97
CA PHE A 48 -20.07 12.26 1.61
C PHE A 48 -18.81 12.23 0.77
N LYS A 49 -17.63 12.11 1.40
CA LYS A 49 -16.46 11.72 0.63
C LYS A 49 -16.74 10.30 0.19
N ARG A 50 -17.13 10.13 -1.07
CA ARG A 50 -16.93 8.87 -1.77
C ARG A 50 -15.47 8.55 -1.51
N LEU A 51 -15.23 7.57 -0.65
CA LEU A 51 -14.03 6.78 -0.80
C LEU A 51 -14.17 6.29 -2.22
N ASP A 52 -13.51 6.95 -3.17
CA ASP A 52 -12.98 6.31 -4.35
C ASP A 52 -11.96 5.27 -3.85
N LYS A 53 -12.42 4.33 -3.02
CA LYS A 53 -11.96 2.97 -3.10
C LYS A 53 -12.31 2.63 -4.53
N LYS A 54 -11.34 2.87 -5.42
CA LYS A 54 -11.19 2.10 -6.63
C LYS A 54 -11.26 0.67 -6.14
N MET A 55 -12.46 0.11 -6.12
CA MET A 55 -12.62 -1.31 -6.01
C MET A 55 -12.10 -1.77 -7.34
N ILE A 56 -10.80 -2.01 -7.40
CA ILE A 56 -10.15 -2.63 -8.53
C ILE A 56 -10.72 -4.04 -8.50
N SER A 57 -11.88 -4.25 -9.14
CA SER A 57 -12.34 -5.59 -9.46
C SER A 57 -11.35 -6.09 -10.50
N LEU A 58 -10.33 -6.80 -10.03
CA LEU A 58 -9.42 -7.51 -10.91
C LEU A 58 -10.28 -8.50 -11.69
N ASP A 59 -10.24 -8.40 -13.01
CA ASP A 59 -10.80 -9.41 -13.90
C ASP A 59 -10.25 -10.79 -13.51
N GLU A 60 -11.05 -11.84 -13.66
CA GLU A 60 -10.68 -13.19 -13.21
C GLU A 60 -9.35 -13.63 -13.82
N ASN A 61 -9.11 -13.23 -15.07
CA ASN A 61 -7.86 -13.46 -15.78
C ASN A 61 -6.66 -12.75 -15.13
N THR A 62 -6.80 -11.48 -14.72
CA THR A 62 -5.73 -10.75 -14.03
C THR A 62 -5.45 -11.35 -12.65
N SER A 63 -6.48 -11.83 -11.95
CA SER A 63 -6.32 -12.53 -10.67
C SER A 63 -5.54 -13.84 -10.81
N TYR A 64 -5.76 -14.58 -11.91
CA TYR A 64 -5.05 -15.81 -12.23
C TYR A 64 -3.58 -15.52 -12.54
N GLN A 65 -3.31 -14.50 -13.36
CA GLN A 65 -1.94 -14.07 -13.67
C GLN A 65 -1.17 -13.61 -12.43
N LEU A 66 -1.82 -12.87 -11.53
CA LEU A 66 -1.20 -12.43 -10.26
C LEU A 66 -0.88 -13.61 -9.34
N LYS A 67 -1.75 -14.63 -9.27
CA LYS A 67 -1.45 -15.87 -8.53
C LYS A 67 -0.29 -16.65 -9.17
N GLY A 68 -0.22 -16.67 -10.49
CA GLY A 68 0.91 -17.25 -11.21
C GLY A 68 2.22 -16.51 -10.91
N LEU A 69 2.18 -15.18 -10.87
CA LEU A 69 3.33 -14.36 -10.50
C LEU A 69 3.77 -14.61 -9.05
N ASP A 70 2.83 -14.65 -8.10
CA ASP A 70 3.12 -14.96 -6.69
C ASP A 70 3.77 -16.34 -6.53
N TYR A 71 3.29 -17.32 -7.27
CA TYR A 71 3.85 -18.67 -7.30
C TYR A 71 5.30 -18.70 -7.82
N GLU A 72 5.59 -18.00 -8.91
CA GLU A 72 6.96 -17.90 -9.45
C GLU A 72 7.88 -17.08 -8.53
N LEU A 73 7.40 -16.00 -7.92
CA LEU A 73 8.15 -15.25 -6.91
C LEU A 73 8.48 -16.10 -5.68
N ASN A 74 7.54 -16.93 -5.23
CA ASN A 74 7.79 -17.85 -4.12
C ASN A 74 8.86 -18.89 -4.47
N LYS A 75 8.87 -19.44 -5.69
CA LYS A 75 9.95 -20.33 -6.16
C LYS A 75 11.31 -19.63 -6.16
N ILE A 76 11.37 -18.39 -6.65
CA ILE A 76 12.61 -17.60 -6.64
C ILE A 76 13.09 -17.41 -5.19
N GLY A 77 12.19 -17.04 -4.28
CA GLY A 77 12.50 -16.89 -2.85
C GLY A 77 13.03 -18.19 -2.22
N VAL A 78 12.41 -19.33 -2.53
CA VAL A 78 12.87 -20.65 -2.06
C VAL A 78 14.26 -20.98 -2.61
N ASN A 79 14.53 -20.71 -3.89
CA ASN A 79 15.86 -20.94 -4.50
C ASN A 79 16.93 -20.05 -3.87
N LEU A 80 16.63 -18.77 -3.62
CA LEU A 80 17.54 -17.84 -2.93
C LEU A 80 17.83 -18.29 -1.49
N ASN A 81 16.82 -18.79 -0.79
CA ASN A 81 16.99 -19.33 0.55
C ASN A 81 17.88 -20.59 0.54
N GLN A 82 17.73 -21.46 -0.45
CA GLN A 82 18.60 -22.61 -0.64
C GLN A 82 20.04 -22.21 -0.96
N LEU A 83 20.24 -21.21 -1.83
CA LEU A 83 21.56 -20.65 -2.12
C LEU A 83 22.20 -20.08 -0.86
N SER A 84 21.46 -19.29 -0.09
CA SER A 84 21.92 -18.71 1.16
C SER A 84 22.32 -19.78 2.18
N LYS A 85 21.49 -20.82 2.33
CA LYS A 85 21.81 -21.96 3.21
C LYS A 85 23.05 -22.71 2.74
N ARG A 86 23.20 -22.93 1.44
CA ARG A 86 24.41 -23.57 0.85
C ARG A 86 25.66 -22.72 1.07
N MET A 87 25.57 -21.41 0.88
CA MET A 87 26.67 -20.48 1.16
C MET A 87 27.05 -20.51 2.64
N ASN A 88 26.06 -20.51 3.54
CA ASN A 88 26.29 -20.54 4.98
C ASN A 88 26.82 -21.90 5.48
N SER A 89 26.48 -23.01 4.81
CA SER A 89 26.95 -24.35 5.14
C SER A 89 28.32 -24.68 4.51
N PHE A 90 28.79 -23.88 3.55
CA PHE A 90 30.08 -24.08 2.90
C PHE A 90 31.21 -23.49 3.74
N ALA A 91 31.73 -24.27 4.69
CA ALA A 91 32.85 -23.86 5.56
C ALA A 91 34.20 -23.72 4.83
N GLY A 92 34.25 -23.96 3.51
CA GLY A 92 35.49 -23.97 2.71
C GLY A 92 35.51 -23.05 1.48
N TYR A 93 34.46 -22.26 1.21
CA TYR A 93 34.47 -21.31 0.09
C TYR A 93 34.68 -19.90 0.64
N ASN A 94 35.92 -19.42 0.62
CA ASN A 94 36.21 -18.00 0.84
C ASN A 94 35.56 -17.24 -0.33
N ILE A 95 34.42 -16.59 -0.08
CA ILE A 95 33.81 -15.65 -1.03
C ILE A 95 34.87 -14.59 -1.32
N GLY A 96 35.56 -14.75 -2.44
CA GLY A 96 36.54 -13.80 -2.91
C GLY A 96 35.85 -12.53 -3.38
N ASP A 97 36.62 -11.46 -3.56
CA ASP A 97 36.08 -10.18 -4.02
C ASP A 97 35.34 -10.30 -5.37
N ASN A 98 35.73 -11.25 -6.22
CA ASN A 98 35.06 -11.53 -7.49
C ASN A 98 33.62 -12.04 -7.32
N ASP A 99 33.38 -12.95 -6.38
CA ASP A 99 32.02 -13.49 -6.13
C ASP A 99 31.12 -12.41 -5.51
N ARG A 100 31.70 -11.55 -4.65
CA ARG A 100 31.00 -10.37 -4.10
C ARG A 100 30.64 -9.37 -5.18
N GLN A 101 31.55 -9.10 -6.11
CA GLN A 101 31.28 -8.21 -7.24
C GLN A 101 30.23 -8.79 -8.18
N LEU A 102 30.25 -10.09 -8.44
CA LEU A 102 29.25 -10.77 -9.27
C LEU A 102 27.85 -10.68 -8.64
N LEU A 103 27.73 -10.95 -7.34
CA LEU A 103 26.47 -10.86 -6.61
C LEU A 103 25.95 -9.41 -6.56
N ARG A 104 26.84 -8.43 -6.37
CA ARG A 104 26.48 -7.02 -6.39
C ARG A 104 25.98 -6.59 -7.76
N HIS A 105 26.65 -7.02 -8.83
CA HIS A 105 26.23 -6.71 -10.19
C HIS A 105 24.88 -7.35 -10.52
N ALA A 106 24.64 -8.59 -10.09
CA ALA A 106 23.35 -9.26 -10.25
C ALA A 106 22.23 -8.50 -9.51
N PHE A 107 22.50 -8.00 -8.30
CA PHE A 107 21.57 -7.19 -7.53
C PHE A 107 21.25 -5.85 -8.21
N GLU A 108 22.24 -5.17 -8.75
CA GLU A 108 22.06 -3.92 -9.49
C GLU A 108 21.19 -4.14 -10.74
N MET A 109 21.41 -5.23 -11.48
CA MET A 109 20.57 -5.56 -12.64
C MET A 109 19.12 -5.86 -12.25
N MET A 110 18.89 -6.62 -11.17
CA MET A 110 17.53 -6.90 -10.68
C MET A 110 16.81 -5.61 -10.24
N THR A 111 17.55 -4.68 -9.64
CA THR A 111 17.01 -3.38 -9.22
C THR A 111 16.61 -2.51 -10.42
N GLN A 112 17.42 -2.52 -11.48
CA GLN A 112 17.11 -1.82 -12.73
C GLN A 112 15.89 -2.42 -13.42
N CYS A 113 15.78 -3.74 -13.48
CA CYS A 113 14.59 -4.43 -14.01
C CYS A 113 13.33 -4.06 -13.22
N LEU A 114 13.42 -4.02 -11.88
CA LEU A 114 12.31 -3.62 -11.03
C LEU A 114 11.89 -2.16 -11.27
N ALA A 115 12.86 -1.24 -11.35
CA ALA A 115 12.59 0.17 -11.63
C ALA A 115 11.95 0.38 -13.01
N PHE A 116 12.40 -0.39 -14.02
CA PHE A 116 11.81 -0.40 -15.35
C PHE A 116 10.35 -0.88 -15.33
N LEU A 117 10.08 -1.99 -14.64
CA LEU A 117 8.73 -2.53 -14.48
C LEU A 117 7.81 -1.56 -13.72
N GLN A 118 8.29 -0.95 -12.64
CA GLN A 118 7.55 0.06 -11.88
C GLN A 118 7.19 1.31 -12.71
N LYS A 119 8.02 1.67 -13.69
CA LYS A 119 7.77 2.79 -14.59
C LYS A 119 6.68 2.49 -15.63
N HIS A 120 6.57 1.24 -16.08
CA HIS A 120 5.66 0.83 -17.17
C HIS A 120 4.34 0.20 -16.68
N LEU A 121 4.27 -0.21 -15.40
CA LEU A 121 3.06 -0.75 -14.77
C LEU A 121 2.29 0.27 -13.91
N ARG A 122 2.52 1.58 -14.15
CA ARG A 122 1.79 2.68 -13.48
C ARG A 122 0.61 3.18 -14.31
#